data_AF-A0A960EDH7-F1
#
_entry.id   AF-A0A960EDH7-F1
#
_cell.length_a   1.000
_cell.length_b   1.000
_cell.length_c   1.000
_cell.angle_alpha   90.00
_cell.angle_beta   90.00
_cell.angle_gamma   90.00
#
_symmetry.space_group_name_H-M   'P 1'
#
loop_
_entity.id
_entity.type
_entity.pdbx_description
1 polymer ?
#
loop_
_entity_poly.entity_id
_entity_poly.type
_entity_poly.pdbx_seq_one_letter_code
_entity_poly.pdbx_strand_id
1 'polypeptide(L)'
;QDLIGDSPVTIHLGTNGPIEEDDLDALLDALSPPKYKNVLLLNVRADRSWTARNNALIAAAASRPNVIVVDWANKSYECTGNCFAADGIHLSADGVTFYANLIRSYTGR
;
A
#
# COMPACT_ATOMS: atom_id res chain seq x y z
N GLN A 1 -14.77 1.37 23.62
CA GLN A 1 -13.88 0.46 22.88
C GLN A 1 -13.30 1.26 21.72
N ASP A 2 -12.08 1.76 21.88
CA ASP A 2 -11.41 2.56 20.85
C ASP A 2 -10.95 1.64 19.72
N LEU A 3 -11.85 1.31 18.81
CA LEU A 3 -11.56 0.52 17.62
C LEU A 3 -10.55 1.21 16.68
N ILE A 4 -10.24 2.48 16.91
CA ILE A 4 -9.24 3.26 16.14
C ILE A 4 -7.80 3.00 16.67
N GLY A 5 -7.64 2.55 17.92
CA GLY A 5 -6.32 2.44 18.57
C GLY A 5 -5.43 1.25 18.15
N ASP A 6 -6.02 0.22 17.53
CA ASP A 6 -5.30 -0.98 17.05
C ASP A 6 -5.53 -1.27 15.56
N SER A 7 -6.45 -0.55 14.89
CA SER A 7 -6.67 -0.71 13.45
C SER A 7 -5.59 0.04 12.67
N PRO A 8 -4.83 -0.63 11.80
CA PRO A 8 -3.84 0.06 10.99
C PRO A 8 -4.48 1.02 9.99
N VAL A 9 -3.79 2.12 9.71
CA VAL A 9 -4.11 2.98 8.56
C VAL A 9 -3.51 2.34 7.32
N THR A 10 -4.33 2.02 6.32
CA THR A 10 -3.84 1.42 5.05
C THR A 10 -3.77 2.50 3.97
N ILE A 11 -2.59 2.65 3.37
CA ILE A 11 -2.32 3.62 2.30
C ILE A 11 -1.81 2.86 1.08
N HIS A 12 -2.42 3.13 -0.08
CA HIS A 12 -1.98 2.63 -1.37
C HIS A 12 -2.16 3.74 -2.41
N LEU A 13 -1.21 4.67 -2.43
CA LEU A 13 -1.15 5.80 -3.36
C LEU A 13 0.05 5.63 -4.29
N GLY A 14 0.06 6.38 -5.40
CA GLY A 14 1.19 6.39 -6.36
C GLY A 14 0.94 5.63 -7.66
N THR A 15 -0.19 4.94 -7.83
CA THR A 15 -0.56 4.32 -9.12
C THR A 15 -0.81 5.38 -10.20
N ASN A 16 -1.53 6.44 -9.84
CA ASN A 16 -2.03 7.45 -10.78
C ASN A 16 -1.12 8.68 -10.92
N GLY A 17 0.05 8.68 -10.30
CA GLY A 17 0.99 9.80 -10.40
C GLY A 17 2.24 9.61 -9.53
N PRO A 18 3.26 10.46 -9.76
CA PRO A 18 4.45 10.48 -8.90
C PRO A 18 4.08 10.85 -7.46
N ILE A 19 4.82 10.30 -6.51
CA ILE A 19 4.82 10.73 -5.12
C ILE A 19 6.04 11.64 -4.94
N GLU A 20 5.82 12.81 -4.34
CA GLU A 20 6.93 13.63 -3.84
C GLU A 20 7.32 13.20 -2.43
N GLU A 21 8.62 13.23 -2.15
CA GLU A 21 9.18 12.75 -0.88
C GLU A 21 8.66 13.55 0.31
N ASP A 22 8.64 14.89 0.20
CA ASP A 22 8.11 15.78 1.23
C ASP A 22 6.62 15.52 1.54
N ASP A 23 5.81 15.17 0.53
CA ASP A 23 4.39 14.86 0.71
C ASP A 23 4.20 13.50 1.42
N LEU A 24 5.03 12.49 1.07
CA LEU A 24 5.03 11.20 1.74
C LEU A 24 5.46 11.35 3.20
N ASP A 25 6.49 12.16 3.46
CA ASP A 25 6.98 12.41 4.80
C ASP A 25 5.95 13.16 5.65
N ALA A 26 5.36 14.23 5.12
CA ALA A 26 4.30 14.97 5.80
C ALA A 26 3.09 14.08 6.14
N LEU A 27 2.71 13.18 5.23
CA LEU A 27 1.64 12.20 5.45
C LEU A 27 1.99 11.24 6.59
N LEU A 28 3.20 10.67 6.58
CA LEU A 28 3.63 9.69 7.59
C LEU A 28 3.92 10.34 8.96
N ASP A 29 4.35 11.60 8.98
CA ASP A 29 4.48 12.40 10.20
C ASP A 29 3.12 12.61 10.87
N ALA A 30 2.08 12.95 10.09
CA ALA A 30 0.71 13.07 10.60
C ALA A 30 0.16 11.74 11.15
N LEU A 31 0.74 10.61 10.73
CA LEU A 31 0.41 9.26 11.16
C LEU A 31 1.43 8.65 12.14
N SER A 32 2.23 9.47 12.80
CA SER A 32 3.24 8.97 13.73
C SER A 32 2.67 8.49 15.08
N PRO A 33 3.41 7.64 15.82
CA PRO A 33 3.07 7.27 17.18
C PRO A 33 3.04 8.48 18.14
N PRO A 34 2.32 8.41 19.27
CA PRO A 34 1.54 7.27 19.75
C PRO A 34 0.13 7.18 19.15
N LYS A 35 -0.28 8.15 18.33
CA LYS A 35 -1.64 8.26 17.80
C LYS A 35 -2.00 7.12 16.85
N TYR A 36 -1.06 6.70 16.01
CA TYR A 36 -1.24 5.57 15.10
C TYR A 36 -0.11 4.56 15.30
N LYS A 37 -0.48 3.35 15.72
CA LYS A 37 0.49 2.29 16.05
C LYS A 37 1.00 1.56 14.81
N ASN A 38 0.19 1.49 13.76
CA ASN A 38 0.50 0.74 12.55
C ASN A 38 0.00 1.48 11.31
N VAL A 39 0.87 1.61 10.30
CA VAL A 39 0.56 2.12 8.97
C VAL A 39 0.96 1.06 7.97
N LEU A 40 -0.01 0.50 7.23
CA LEU A 40 0.26 -0.40 6.10
C LEU A 40 0.44 0.47 4.86
N LEU A 41 1.65 0.49 4.31
CA LEU A 41 1.99 1.25 3.11
C LEU A 41 2.25 0.28 1.96
N LEU A 42 1.38 0.28 0.94
CA LEU A 42 1.50 -0.62 -0.20
C LEU A 42 2.34 0.02 -1.30
N ASN A 43 3.31 -0.73 -1.83
CA ASN A 43 4.00 -0.33 -3.06
C ASN A 43 3.12 -0.58 -4.30
N VAL A 44 3.51 -0.03 -5.45
CA VAL A 44 2.65 0.08 -6.62
C VAL A 44 3.06 -0.95 -7.68
N ARG A 45 2.05 -1.59 -8.31
CA ARG A 45 2.17 -2.31 -9.59
C ARG A 45 1.56 -1.47 -10.70
N ALA A 46 2.39 -0.82 -11.51
CA ALA A 46 1.95 -0.15 -12.73
C ALA A 46 3.11 0.00 -13.71
N ASP A 47 2.84 -0.18 -15.00
CA ASP A 47 3.81 0.15 -16.06
C ASP A 47 3.78 1.66 -16.35
N ARG A 48 4.42 2.45 -15.47
CA ARG A 48 4.49 3.91 -15.53
C ARG A 48 5.90 4.38 -15.21
N SER A 49 6.29 5.52 -15.80
CA SER A 49 7.65 6.07 -15.65
C SER A 49 8.03 6.40 -14.20
N TRP A 50 7.05 6.68 -13.34
CA TRP A 50 7.25 7.00 -11.93
C TRP A 50 7.22 5.79 -10.98
N THR A 51 6.78 4.62 -11.43
CA THR A 51 6.57 3.46 -10.53
C THR A 51 7.83 3.07 -9.77
N ALA A 52 8.99 3.03 -10.45
CA ALA A 52 10.25 2.66 -9.81
C ALA A 52 10.66 3.68 -8.72
N ARG A 53 10.53 4.98 -8.99
CA ARG A 53 10.81 6.04 -7.99
C ARG A 53 9.85 5.94 -6.81
N ASN A 54 8.55 5.81 -7.07
CA ASN A 54 7.54 5.69 -6.01
C ASN A 54 7.83 4.49 -5.11
N ASN A 55 8.14 3.33 -5.70
CA ASN A 55 8.43 2.12 -4.93
C ASN A 55 9.73 2.24 -4.12
N ALA A 56 10.73 2.99 -4.59
CA ALA A 56 11.94 3.28 -3.82
C ALA A 56 11.64 4.16 -2.59
N LEU A 57 10.83 5.22 -2.74
CA LEU A 57 10.38 6.07 -1.63
C LEU A 57 9.56 5.28 -0.61
N ILE A 58 8.62 4.47 -1.08
CA ILE A 58 7.80 3.60 -0.23
C ILE A 58 8.66 2.58 0.54
N ALA A 59 9.68 2.01 -0.10
CA ALA A 59 10.61 1.10 0.58
C ALA A 59 11.43 1.83 1.66
N ALA A 60 11.90 3.05 1.40
CA ALA A 60 12.65 3.85 2.37
C ALA A 60 11.82 4.21 3.62
N ALA A 61 10.50 4.39 3.46
CA ALA A 61 9.57 4.67 4.55
C ALA A 61 9.50 3.55 5.60
N ALA A 62 9.94 2.32 5.28
CA ALA A 62 10.05 1.21 6.25
C ALA A 62 11.03 1.50 7.40
N SER A 63 11.87 2.54 7.28
CA SER A 63 12.71 3.03 8.38
C SER A 63 11.92 3.63 9.55
N ARG A 64 10.65 4.00 9.33
CA ARG A 64 9.75 4.52 10.37
C ARG A 64 9.19 3.36 11.20
N PRO A 65 9.20 3.45 12.55
CA PRO A 65 8.95 2.29 13.42
C PRO A 65 7.53 1.74 13.38
N ASN A 66 6.55 2.54 12.93
CA ASN A 66 5.14 2.14 12.82
C ASN A 66 4.70 1.86 11.37
N VAL A 67 5.61 1.88 10.39
CA VAL A 67 5.32 1.63 8.98
C VAL A 67 5.63 0.19 8.61
N ILE A 68 4.65 -0.47 7.99
CA ILE A 68 4.76 -1.83 7.44
C ILE A 68 4.58 -1.72 5.93
N VAL A 69 5.64 -1.98 5.18
CA VAL A 69 5.56 -1.99 3.71
C VAL A 69 4.99 -3.32 3.23
N VAL A 70 3.92 -3.23 2.44
CA VAL A 70 3.27 -4.38 1.81
C VAL A 70 3.64 -4.40 0.33
N ASP A 71 4.28 -5.48 -0.09
CA ASP A 71 4.79 -5.65 -1.46
C ASP A 71 3.70 -6.09 -2.44
N TRP A 72 2.73 -5.23 -2.68
CA TRP A 72 1.68 -5.45 -3.68
C TRP A 72 2.26 -5.63 -5.10
N ALA A 73 3.34 -4.93 -5.43
CA ALA A 73 4.04 -5.00 -6.71
C ALA A 73 4.37 -6.44 -7.11
N ASN A 74 4.90 -7.24 -6.18
CA ASN A 74 5.19 -8.65 -6.42
C ASN A 74 4.02 -9.58 -6.07
N LYS A 75 3.31 -9.34 -4.95
CA LYS A 75 2.24 -10.23 -4.49
C LYS A 75 1.06 -10.32 -5.45
N SER A 76 0.81 -9.26 -6.20
CA SER A 76 -0.22 -9.25 -7.25
C SER A 76 -0.05 -10.32 -8.32
N TYR A 77 1.17 -10.83 -8.56
CA TYR A 77 1.43 -11.93 -9.49
C TYR A 77 0.97 -13.30 -8.94
N GLU A 78 0.73 -13.41 -7.64
CA GLU A 78 0.19 -14.62 -7.01
C GLU A 78 -1.33 -14.77 -7.22
N CYS A 79 -2.00 -13.70 -7.71
CA CYS A 79 -3.41 -13.73 -8.02
C CYS A 79 -3.68 -14.65 -9.22
N THR A 80 -4.58 -15.62 -9.05
CA THR A 80 -4.98 -16.56 -10.10
C THR A 80 -6.34 -16.18 -10.67
N GLY A 81 -6.57 -16.46 -11.96
CA GLY A 81 -7.81 -16.11 -12.65
C GLY A 81 -7.75 -14.75 -13.35
N ASN A 82 -8.89 -14.06 -13.42
CA ASN A 82 -9.00 -12.75 -14.09
C ASN A 82 -8.76 -11.64 -13.06
N CYS A 83 -7.50 -11.36 -12.78
CA CYS A 83 -7.12 -10.41 -11.73
C CYS A 83 -7.00 -8.96 -12.20
N PHE A 84 -6.62 -8.73 -13.46
CA PHE A 84 -6.35 -7.40 -14.00
C PHE A 84 -7.13 -7.16 -15.29
N ALA A 85 -7.54 -5.92 -15.49
CA ALA A 85 -8.04 -5.45 -16.77
C ALA A 85 -6.92 -5.42 -17.82
N ALA A 86 -7.29 -5.13 -19.08
CA ALA A 86 -6.38 -5.15 -20.22
C ALA A 86 -5.19 -4.19 -20.08
N ASP A 87 -5.32 -3.13 -19.29
CA ASP A 87 -4.23 -2.18 -19.04
C ASP A 87 -3.20 -2.66 -18.01
N GLY A 88 -3.45 -3.82 -17.40
CA GLY A 88 -2.60 -4.40 -16.39
C GLY A 88 -2.52 -3.58 -15.10
N ILE A 89 -3.42 -2.62 -14.85
CA ILE A 89 -3.41 -1.77 -13.65
C ILE A 89 -4.72 -1.91 -12.88
N HIS A 90 -5.86 -1.76 -13.57
CA HIS A 90 -7.16 -1.87 -12.91
C HIS A 90 -7.43 -3.31 -12.47
N LEU A 91 -8.00 -3.46 -11.28
CA LEU A 91 -8.41 -4.77 -10.78
C LEU A 91 -9.73 -5.20 -11.38
N SER A 92 -9.77 -6.45 -11.83
CA SER A 92 -10.99 -7.19 -12.13
C SER A 92 -11.57 -7.81 -10.84
N ALA A 93 -12.70 -8.53 -10.92
CA ALA A 93 -13.38 -9.07 -9.72
C ALA A 93 -12.49 -9.99 -8.85
N ASP A 94 -11.74 -10.92 -9.48
CA ASP A 94 -10.83 -11.81 -8.75
C ASP A 94 -9.69 -11.01 -8.11
N GLY A 95 -9.19 -9.99 -8.81
CA GLY A 95 -8.15 -9.09 -8.33
C GLY A 95 -8.58 -8.24 -7.14
N VAL A 96 -9.82 -7.72 -7.14
CA VAL A 96 -10.39 -7.01 -5.98
C VAL A 96 -10.46 -7.94 -4.77
N THR A 97 -10.89 -9.18 -4.97
CA THR A 97 -10.97 -10.18 -3.90
C THR A 97 -9.59 -10.52 -3.34
N PHE A 98 -8.60 -10.75 -4.21
CA PHE A 98 -7.23 -11.04 -3.83
C PHE A 98 -6.59 -9.85 -3.07
N TYR A 99 -6.72 -8.63 -3.61
CA TYR A 99 -6.23 -7.40 -2.98
C TYR A 99 -6.82 -7.19 -1.59
N ALA A 100 -8.15 -7.33 -1.46
CA ALA A 100 -8.81 -7.22 -0.18
C ALA A 100 -8.27 -8.26 0.81
N ASN A 101 -8.23 -9.54 0.43
CA ASN A 101 -7.74 -10.63 1.28
C ASN A 101 -6.28 -10.45 1.68
N LEU A 102 -5.44 -9.89 0.81
CA LEU A 102 -4.07 -9.54 1.16
C LEU A 102 -4.07 -8.53 2.31
N ILE A 103 -4.81 -7.42 2.21
CA ILE A 103 -4.93 -6.45 3.30
C ILE A 103 -5.50 -7.10 4.57
N ARG A 104 -6.52 -7.95 4.44
CA ARG A 104 -7.10 -8.71 5.57
C ARG A 104 -6.05 -9.53 6.32
N SER A 105 -5.11 -10.15 5.59
CA SER A 105 -4.05 -10.97 6.20
C SER A 105 -3.11 -10.19 7.13
N TYR A 106 -2.95 -8.88 6.93
CA TYR A 106 -2.17 -8.00 7.81
C TYR A 106 -3.03 -7.34 8.90
N THR A 107 -4.32 -7.15 8.66
CA THR A 107 -5.22 -6.40 9.56
C THR A 107 -6.08 -7.28 10.48
N GLY A 108 -6.22 -8.57 10.18
CA GLY A 108 -7.05 -9.51 10.93
C GLY A 108 -8.56 -9.26 10.83
N ARG A 109 -9.00 -8.50 9.82
CA ARG A 109 -10.42 -8.16 9.53
C ARG A 109 -10.76 -8.54 8.10
#